data_AF-A0A432M9D7-F1
#
_entry.id   AF-A0A432M9D7-F1
#
_cell.length_a   1.000
_cell.length_b   1.000
_cell.length_c   1.000
_cell.angle_alpha   90.00
_cell.angle_beta   90.00
_cell.angle_gamma   90.00
#
_symmetry.space_group_name_H-M   'P 1'
#
loop_
_entity.id
_entity.type
_entity.pdbx_description
1 polymer ?
#
loop_
_entity_poly.entity_id
_entity_poly.type
_entity_poly.pdbx_seq_one_letter_code
_entity_poly.pdbx_strand_id
1 'polypeptide(L)'
;MFRSTRFSASIIALCVVSLSACAWPFSGPVKDIRVVTLTHVDLKDQPQIEWMSNAPRPSRILTRIDFTTATDLLALARRKEFNVTYAVGACNKRGVVNSVDTYGGVFWDGATITPYVKDIPGYAAAVAKGGLMTYHVYVLIPATEAGKQLCFTLAGGNMLGGHLRSNAAVMPNVPTGR
;
A
#
# COMPACT_ATOMS: atom_id res chain seq x y z
N MET A 1 -63.69 -27.89 42.14
CA MET A 1 -62.83 -28.97 41.62
C MET A 1 -62.04 -28.37 40.45
N PHE A 2 -60.78 -28.03 40.69
CA PHE A 2 -59.89 -27.39 39.73
C PHE A 2 -59.40 -28.43 38.71
N ARG A 3 -59.48 -28.14 37.41
CA ARG A 3 -58.60 -28.77 36.41
C ARG A 3 -58.21 -27.78 35.33
N SER A 4 -57.01 -27.25 35.54
CA SER A 4 -56.17 -26.55 34.58
C SER A 4 -55.66 -27.56 33.55
N THR A 5 -55.76 -27.23 32.26
CA THR A 5 -54.97 -27.88 31.20
C THR A 5 -54.42 -26.82 30.27
N ARG A 6 -53.11 -26.95 30.04
CA ARG A 6 -52.17 -25.91 29.64
C ARG A 6 -52.20 -25.65 28.13
N PHE A 7 -51.89 -24.40 27.81
CA PHE A 7 -51.42 -23.93 26.51
C PHE A 7 -50.18 -24.72 26.05
N SER A 8 -50.16 -25.16 24.80
CA SER A 8 -48.93 -25.48 24.07
C SER A 8 -49.02 -24.83 22.69
N ALA A 9 -48.60 -23.57 22.63
CA ALA A 9 -48.33 -22.88 21.38
C ALA A 9 -46.91 -23.28 20.93
N SER A 10 -46.81 -24.16 19.94
CA SER A 10 -45.55 -24.45 19.26
C SER A 10 -45.20 -23.28 18.35
N ILE A 11 -44.45 -22.31 18.86
CA ILE A 11 -43.80 -21.29 18.04
C ILE A 11 -42.60 -21.97 17.38
N ILE A 12 -42.74 -22.35 16.11
CA ILE A 12 -41.62 -22.74 15.26
C ILE A 12 -40.84 -21.47 14.97
N ALA A 13 -39.75 -21.26 15.74
CA ALA A 13 -38.76 -20.25 15.44
C ALA A 13 -38.02 -20.65 14.15
N LEU A 14 -38.49 -20.15 13.01
CA LEU A 14 -37.69 -20.11 11.79
C LEU A 14 -36.50 -19.18 12.06
N CYS A 15 -35.35 -19.76 12.40
CA CYS A 15 -34.06 -19.10 12.23
C CYS A 15 -33.82 -18.90 10.73
N VAL A 16 -34.36 -17.80 10.19
CA VAL A 16 -33.91 -17.23 8.93
C VAL A 16 -32.47 -16.79 9.17
N VAL A 17 -31.52 -17.64 8.82
CA VAL A 17 -30.11 -17.26 8.73
C VAL A 17 -30.02 -16.34 7.53
N SER A 18 -30.28 -15.05 7.77
CA SER A 18 -30.01 -13.98 6.83
C SER A 18 -28.52 -14.02 6.48
N LEU A 19 -28.21 -14.61 5.33
CA LEU A 19 -26.91 -14.59 4.63
C LEU A 19 -26.49 -13.17 4.17
N SER A 20 -27.00 -12.12 4.83
CA SER A 20 -26.66 -10.74 4.58
C SER A 20 -25.71 -10.24 5.66
N ALA A 21 -24.41 -10.58 5.54
CA ALA A 21 -23.28 -9.78 6.07
C ALA A 21 -21.92 -10.51 5.98
N CYS A 22 -21.53 -11.01 4.81
CA CYS A 22 -20.11 -11.04 4.44
C CYS A 22 -19.92 -10.38 3.08
N ALA A 23 -20.61 -9.25 2.84
CA ALA A 23 -20.03 -8.21 2.02
C ALA A 23 -18.88 -7.61 2.83
N TRP A 24 -17.81 -8.39 3.01
CA TRP A 24 -16.53 -7.84 3.39
C TRP A 24 -16.29 -6.74 2.37
N PRO A 25 -15.98 -5.50 2.79
CA PRO A 25 -15.68 -4.47 1.83
C PRO A 25 -14.50 -5.04 1.05
N PHE A 26 -14.72 -5.39 -0.21
CA PHE A 26 -13.64 -5.45 -1.16
C PHE A 26 -13.07 -4.05 -1.06
N SER A 27 -11.97 -3.92 -0.31
CA SER A 27 -11.21 -2.70 -0.20
C SER A 27 -11.06 -2.22 -1.64
N GLY A 28 -11.76 -1.14 -1.96
CA GLY A 28 -11.68 -0.53 -3.28
C GLY A 28 -10.22 -0.22 -3.58
N PRO A 29 -9.87 0.10 -4.84
CA PRO A 29 -8.50 0.48 -5.13
C PRO A 29 -8.08 1.61 -4.19
N VAL A 30 -6.82 1.61 -3.75
CA VAL A 30 -6.28 2.64 -2.88
C VAL A 30 -6.36 3.97 -3.64
N LYS A 31 -7.33 4.83 -3.33
CA LYS A 31 -7.68 6.02 -4.15
C LYS A 31 -7.19 7.34 -3.56
N ASP A 32 -6.60 7.28 -2.38
CA ASP A 32 -6.25 8.43 -1.55
C ASP A 32 -4.73 8.64 -1.46
N ILE A 33 -3.96 8.06 -2.39
CA ILE A 33 -2.51 8.25 -2.42
C ILE A 33 -2.20 9.71 -2.71
N ARG A 34 -1.33 10.27 -1.86
CA ARG A 34 -0.76 11.61 -2.03
C ARG A 34 0.75 11.53 -1.84
N VAL A 35 1.51 12.05 -2.80
CA VAL A 35 2.95 12.24 -2.63
C VAL A 35 3.17 13.48 -1.77
N VAL A 36 3.96 13.34 -0.71
CA VAL A 36 4.20 14.40 0.28
C VAL A 36 5.56 15.05 0.04
N THR A 37 6.61 14.26 -0.07
CA THR A 37 7.98 14.74 -0.19
C THR A 37 8.78 13.92 -1.19
N LEU A 38 9.72 14.62 -1.83
CA LEU A 38 10.74 14.04 -2.69
C LEU A 38 12.10 14.45 -2.12
N THR A 39 12.94 13.48 -1.81
CA THR A 39 14.27 13.74 -1.24
C THR A 39 15.32 12.94 -1.98
N HIS A 40 16.48 13.57 -2.25
CA HIS A 40 17.62 12.87 -2.81
C HIS A 40 18.41 12.20 -1.69
N VAL A 41 18.66 10.90 -1.83
CA VAL A 41 19.36 10.09 -0.84
C VAL A 41 20.43 9.26 -1.54
N ASP A 42 21.54 8.99 -0.85
CA ASP A 42 22.55 8.07 -1.36
C ASP A 42 22.16 6.63 -1.00
N LEU A 43 22.15 5.75 -2.00
CA LEU A 43 21.88 4.32 -1.87
C LEU A 43 22.71 3.66 -0.76
N LYS A 44 23.99 4.01 -0.64
CA LYS A 44 24.87 3.37 0.35
C LYS A 44 24.38 3.55 1.79
N ASP A 45 23.62 4.62 2.04
CA ASP A 45 23.11 5.00 3.37
C ASP A 45 21.68 4.47 3.63
N GLN A 46 21.09 3.68 2.71
CA GLN A 46 19.72 3.16 2.82
C GLN A 46 19.70 1.65 3.14
N PRO A 47 19.96 1.23 4.40
CA PRO A 47 20.12 -0.18 4.78
C PRO A 47 18.95 -1.08 4.37
N GLN A 48 17.73 -0.54 4.38
CA GLN A 48 16.46 -1.22 4.06
C GLN A 48 16.36 -1.77 2.62
N ILE A 49 17.19 -1.32 1.67
CA ILE A 49 17.21 -1.88 0.31
C ILE A 49 18.12 -3.12 0.28
N GLU A 50 17.59 -4.24 0.78
CA GLU A 50 18.38 -5.42 1.13
C GLU A 50 19.08 -6.11 -0.04
N TRP A 51 18.46 -6.20 -1.23
CA TRP A 51 18.97 -6.97 -2.36
C TRP A 51 20.25 -6.42 -3.00
N MET A 52 20.72 -5.23 -2.60
CA MET A 52 22.02 -4.67 -2.98
C MET A 52 23.07 -4.92 -1.89
N SER A 53 23.08 -6.12 -1.32
CA SER A 53 23.83 -6.50 -0.11
C SER A 53 25.35 -6.59 -0.27
N ASN A 54 25.88 -6.48 -1.49
CA ASN A 54 27.32 -6.57 -1.72
C ASN A 54 28.01 -5.32 -1.15
N ALA A 55 28.70 -5.50 -0.04
CA ALA A 55 29.57 -4.47 0.52
C ALA A 55 30.87 -4.35 -0.31
N PRO A 56 31.38 -3.13 -0.55
CA PRO A 56 30.76 -1.86 -0.19
C PRO A 56 29.61 -1.53 -1.15
N ARG A 57 28.49 -1.02 -0.61
CA ARG A 57 27.38 -0.56 -1.45
C ARG A 57 27.82 0.64 -2.31
N PRO A 58 27.47 0.68 -3.60
CA PRO A 58 27.87 1.78 -4.46
C PRO A 58 27.16 3.08 -4.05
N SER A 59 27.88 4.19 -4.15
CA SER A 59 27.26 5.52 -4.04
C SER A 59 26.42 5.78 -5.28
N ARG A 60 25.12 5.99 -5.09
CA ARG A 60 24.18 6.30 -6.17
C ARG A 60 23.04 7.12 -5.62
N ILE A 61 22.81 8.29 -6.19
CA ILE A 61 21.71 9.16 -5.77
C ILE A 61 20.39 8.58 -6.27
N LEU A 62 19.50 8.30 -5.33
CA LEU A 62 18.12 7.89 -5.55
C LEU A 62 17.20 9.04 -5.13
N THR A 63 15.97 9.02 -5.65
CA THR A 63 14.87 9.84 -5.14
C THR A 63 14.02 8.98 -4.23
N ARG A 64 14.00 9.32 -2.94
CA ARG A 64 13.03 8.81 -1.98
C ARG A 64 11.73 9.59 -2.13
N ILE A 65 10.64 8.87 -2.32
CA ILE A 65 9.29 9.42 -2.43
C ILE A 65 8.54 9.00 -1.17
N ASP A 66 8.18 9.97 -0.32
CA ASP A 66 7.25 9.70 0.77
C ASP A 66 5.83 9.99 0.29
N PHE A 67 4.91 9.08 0.59
CA PHE A 67 3.51 9.20 0.24
C PHE A 67 2.61 8.78 1.39
N THR A 68 1.38 9.28 1.39
CA THR A 68 0.39 8.96 2.41
C THR A 68 -0.83 8.27 1.85
N THR A 69 -1.43 7.39 2.65
CA THR A 69 -2.76 6.81 2.45
C THR A 69 -3.36 6.45 3.80
N ALA A 70 -4.68 6.47 3.92
CA ALA A 70 -5.42 5.92 5.05
C ALA A 70 -5.54 4.38 4.98
N THR A 71 -5.10 3.77 3.87
CA THR A 71 -5.13 2.32 3.72
C THR A 71 -3.97 1.68 4.47
N ASP A 72 -4.27 0.72 5.34
CA ASP A 72 -3.28 -0.20 5.89
C ASP A 72 -2.75 -1.13 4.78
N LEU A 73 -1.60 -0.76 4.20
CA LEU A 73 -0.99 -1.50 3.09
C LEU A 73 -0.49 -2.88 3.49
N LEU A 74 -0.10 -3.08 4.76
CA LEU A 74 0.31 -4.40 5.25
C LEU A 74 -0.89 -5.34 5.38
N ALA A 75 -2.00 -4.87 5.95
CA ALA A 75 -3.23 -5.65 5.99
C ALA A 75 -3.76 -5.94 4.57
N LEU A 76 -3.63 -4.98 3.65
CA LEU A 76 -3.96 -5.20 2.24
C LEU A 76 -3.09 -6.29 1.60
N ALA A 77 -1.76 -6.19 1.76
CA ALA A 77 -0.81 -7.17 1.24
C ALA A 77 -1.11 -8.59 1.73
N ARG A 78 -1.33 -8.76 3.04
CA ARG A 78 -1.66 -10.05 3.66
C ARG A 78 -2.97 -10.62 3.13
N ARG A 79 -4.04 -9.82 3.16
CA ARG A 79 -5.38 -10.25 2.72
C ARG A 79 -5.41 -10.70 1.27
N LYS A 80 -4.57 -10.09 0.44
CA LYS A 80 -4.50 -10.37 -0.99
C LYS A 80 -3.28 -11.20 -1.38
N GLU A 81 -2.46 -11.65 -0.44
CA GLU A 81 -1.28 -12.47 -0.70
C GLU A 81 -0.40 -11.95 -1.85
N PHE A 82 -0.20 -10.62 -1.93
CA PHE A 82 0.71 -10.02 -2.92
C PHE A 82 1.57 -8.93 -2.30
N ASN A 83 2.73 -8.69 -2.93
CA ASN A 83 3.57 -7.54 -2.63
C ASN A 83 2.92 -6.26 -3.15
N VAL A 84 2.75 -5.27 -2.29
CA VAL A 84 2.38 -3.92 -2.74
C VAL A 84 3.62 -3.33 -3.42
N THR A 85 3.51 -3.09 -4.71
CA THR A 85 4.56 -2.48 -5.54
C THR A 85 4.17 -1.07 -5.93
N TYR A 86 5.01 -0.42 -6.73
CA TYR A 86 4.78 0.94 -7.20
C TYR A 86 5.34 1.13 -8.60
N ALA A 87 4.87 2.20 -9.24
CA ALA A 87 5.37 2.67 -10.52
C ALA A 87 5.47 4.20 -10.47
N VAL A 88 6.54 4.73 -11.06
CA VAL A 88 6.78 6.18 -11.19
C VAL A 88 7.11 6.50 -12.63
N GLY A 89 6.42 7.45 -13.24
CA GLY A 89 6.69 7.80 -14.63
C GLY A 89 5.77 8.90 -15.13
N ALA A 90 5.74 9.11 -16.44
CA ALA A 90 4.90 10.13 -17.05
C ALA A 90 3.42 9.96 -16.64
N CYS A 91 2.78 11.07 -16.28
CA CYS A 91 1.37 11.08 -15.91
C CYS A 91 0.47 10.66 -17.08
N ASN A 92 -0.46 9.76 -16.82
CA ASN A 92 -1.49 9.31 -17.76
C ASN A 92 -2.82 9.13 -17.02
N LYS A 93 -3.95 9.30 -17.72
CA LYS A 93 -5.31 9.05 -17.23
C LYS A 93 -5.50 7.67 -16.58
N ARG A 94 -4.72 6.66 -17.00
CA ARG A 94 -4.75 5.30 -16.43
C ARG A 94 -3.77 5.09 -15.26
N GLY A 95 -3.09 6.13 -14.79
CA GLY A 95 -1.92 6.02 -13.91
C GLY A 95 -0.64 5.74 -14.68
N VAL A 96 0.43 5.40 -13.98
CA VAL A 96 1.75 5.18 -14.61
C VAL A 96 1.72 3.91 -15.49
N VAL A 97 2.14 4.05 -16.75
CA VAL A 97 2.21 2.93 -17.71
C VAL A 97 3.64 2.40 -17.82
N ASN A 98 4.60 3.31 -17.98
CA ASN A 98 6.02 2.99 -18.02
C ASN A 98 6.67 3.56 -16.77
N SER A 99 7.21 2.68 -15.93
CA SER A 99 7.94 3.11 -14.74
C SER A 99 9.40 3.41 -15.09
N VAL A 100 9.96 4.43 -14.43
CA VAL A 100 11.40 4.57 -14.25
C VAL A 100 11.93 3.45 -13.36
N ASP A 101 13.25 3.36 -13.25
CA ASP A 101 13.95 2.35 -12.47
C ASP A 101 13.58 2.41 -10.99
N THR A 102 12.85 1.40 -10.52
CA THR A 102 12.41 1.24 -9.13
C THR A 102 13.44 0.48 -8.31
N TYR A 103 13.62 0.87 -7.05
CA TYR A 103 14.54 0.24 -6.12
C TYR A 103 13.82 -0.28 -4.86
N GLY A 104 13.77 -1.61 -4.71
CA GLY A 104 13.14 -2.26 -3.56
C GLY A 104 11.61 -2.25 -3.61
N GLY A 105 10.97 -2.18 -2.45
CA GLY A 105 9.52 -2.25 -2.30
C GLY A 105 8.90 -0.95 -1.77
N VAL A 106 7.68 -1.06 -1.25
CA VAL A 106 7.08 -0.04 -0.40
C VAL A 106 7.54 -0.26 1.02
N PHE A 107 7.98 0.79 1.70
CA PHE A 107 8.55 0.70 3.03
C PHE A 107 7.74 1.50 4.06
N TRP A 108 7.72 1.01 5.28
CA TRP A 108 7.27 1.72 6.48
C TRP A 108 8.32 1.54 7.56
N ASP A 109 8.83 2.66 8.10
CA ASP A 109 9.82 2.70 9.19
C ASP A 109 10.98 1.67 9.05
N GLY A 110 11.62 1.63 7.87
CA GLY A 110 12.75 0.75 7.60
C GLY A 110 12.40 -0.70 7.21
N ALA A 111 11.13 -1.10 7.27
CA ALA A 111 10.68 -2.44 6.87
C ALA A 111 9.93 -2.42 5.53
N THR A 112 10.18 -3.45 4.70
CA THR A 112 9.43 -3.62 3.44
C THR A 112 8.04 -4.19 3.70
N ILE A 113 7.02 -3.57 3.13
CA ILE A 113 5.63 -4.04 3.15
C ILE A 113 5.47 -5.21 2.19
N THR A 114 5.41 -6.41 2.74
CA THR A 114 5.18 -7.68 2.03
C THR A 114 4.09 -8.48 2.75
N PRO A 115 3.44 -9.47 2.12
CA PRO A 115 2.46 -10.30 2.82
C PRO A 115 3.09 -11.18 3.91
N TYR A 116 4.42 -11.37 3.89
CA TYR A 116 5.13 -12.30 4.77
C TYR A 116 5.81 -11.64 5.98
N VAL A 117 5.92 -10.31 6.01
CA VAL A 117 6.48 -9.62 7.18
C VAL A 117 5.52 -9.82 8.36
N LYS A 118 6.03 -10.30 9.50
CA LYS A 118 5.22 -10.68 10.67
C LYS A 118 4.87 -9.48 11.53
N ASP A 119 5.86 -8.75 12.00
CA ASP A 119 5.66 -7.60 12.88
C ASP A 119 6.65 -6.50 12.49
N ILE A 120 6.11 -5.29 12.34
CA ILE A 120 6.91 -4.09 12.17
C ILE A 120 6.70 -3.26 13.44
N PRO A 121 7.75 -3.00 14.25
CA PRO A 121 7.64 -2.26 15.49
C PRO A 121 6.88 -0.94 15.32
N GLY A 122 5.89 -0.66 16.17
CA GLY A 122 5.10 0.58 16.12
C GLY A 122 4.00 0.63 15.04
N TYR A 123 4.00 -0.27 14.06
CA TYR A 123 3.03 -0.25 12.95
C TYR A 123 1.59 -0.41 13.43
N ALA A 124 1.33 -1.42 14.26
CA ALA A 124 -0.01 -1.69 14.79
C ALA A 124 -0.56 -0.51 15.60
N ALA A 125 0.30 0.16 16.38
CA ALA A 125 -0.08 1.36 17.13
C ALA A 125 -0.39 2.55 16.19
N ALA A 126 0.38 2.72 15.12
CA ALA A 126 0.13 3.75 14.12
C ALA A 126 -1.20 3.51 13.38
N VAL A 127 -1.50 2.27 13.00
CA VAL A 127 -2.80 1.88 12.42
C VAL A 127 -3.94 2.13 13.40
N ALA A 128 -3.79 1.73 14.67
CA ALA A 128 -4.82 1.88 15.69
C ALA A 128 -5.12 3.36 16.03
N LYS A 129 -4.10 4.23 15.94
CA LYS A 129 -4.28 5.69 16.06
C LYS A 129 -5.17 6.24 14.94
N GLY A 130 -5.20 5.57 13.79
CA GLY A 130 -5.94 5.97 12.60
C GLY A 130 -5.34 7.17 11.87
N GLY A 131 -5.96 7.54 10.76
CA GLY A 131 -5.53 8.66 9.91
C GLY A 131 -4.63 8.23 8.76
N LEU A 132 -3.89 9.21 8.21
CA LEU A 132 -2.98 8.98 7.10
C LEU A 132 -1.67 8.36 7.59
N MET A 133 -1.32 7.21 7.03
CA MET A 133 -0.04 6.56 7.21
C MET A 133 0.94 7.03 6.15
N THR A 134 2.19 7.28 6.56
CA THR A 134 3.28 7.65 5.64
C THR A 134 4.13 6.43 5.32
N TYR A 135 4.28 6.16 4.04
CA TYR A 135 5.15 5.13 3.48
C TYR A 135 6.18 5.77 2.56
N HIS A 136 7.19 5.01 2.16
CA HIS A 136 8.18 5.52 1.21
C HIS A 136 8.65 4.47 0.21
N VAL A 137 9.13 4.94 -0.94
CA VAL A 137 9.75 4.14 -1.99
C VAL A 137 11.02 4.81 -2.50
N TYR A 138 11.84 4.08 -3.25
CA TYR A 138 13.08 4.61 -3.83
C TYR A 138 13.06 4.42 -5.35
N VAL A 139 13.32 5.48 -6.10
CA VAL A 139 13.44 5.41 -7.55
C VAL A 139 14.72 6.08 -8.02
N LEU A 140 15.26 5.60 -9.13
CA LEU A 140 16.21 6.35 -9.90
C LEU A 140 15.44 7.06 -11.03
N ILE A 141 15.40 8.38 -10.97
CA ILE A 141 14.83 9.20 -12.04
C ILE A 141 15.96 9.50 -13.02
N PRO A 142 15.95 8.96 -14.24
CA PRO A 142 17.00 9.24 -15.21
C PRO A 142 16.91 10.70 -15.67
N ALA A 143 18.05 11.26 -16.08
CA ALA A 143 18.12 12.66 -16.53
C ALA A 143 17.17 12.96 -17.71
N THR A 144 16.80 11.95 -18.50
CA THR A 144 15.81 12.05 -19.59
C THR A 144 14.39 12.37 -19.10
N GLU A 145 14.10 12.15 -17.82
CA GLU A 145 12.83 12.48 -17.17
C GLU A 145 12.89 13.79 -16.38
N ALA A 146 14.06 14.45 -16.34
CA ALA A 146 14.21 15.74 -15.66
C ALA A 146 13.29 16.80 -16.28
N GLY A 147 12.61 17.57 -15.42
CA GLY A 147 11.68 18.61 -15.83
C GLY A 147 10.32 18.11 -16.35
N LYS A 148 10.11 16.79 -16.46
CA LYS A 148 8.79 16.24 -16.81
C LYS A 148 7.92 16.12 -15.57
N GLN A 149 6.62 16.28 -15.76
CA GLN A 149 5.64 15.98 -14.72
C GLN A 149 5.51 14.46 -14.56
N LEU A 150 6.00 13.96 -13.42
CA LEU A 150 5.88 12.55 -13.06
C LEU A 150 4.70 12.32 -12.14
N CYS A 151 4.19 11.10 -12.19
CA CYS A 151 3.15 10.57 -11.33
C CYS A 151 3.64 9.30 -10.65
N PHE A 152 3.06 9.02 -9.49
CA PHE A 152 3.25 7.82 -8.70
C PHE A 152 1.95 7.01 -8.69
N THR A 153 2.05 5.69 -8.68
CA THR A 153 0.90 4.78 -8.55
C THR A 153 1.36 3.53 -7.79
N LEU A 154 0.56 3.06 -6.83
CA LEU A 154 0.71 1.73 -6.26
C LEU A 154 0.14 0.68 -7.21
N ALA A 155 0.85 -0.43 -7.31
CA ALA A 155 0.47 -1.58 -8.09
C ALA A 155 0.60 -2.86 -7.26
N GLY A 156 0.09 -3.96 -7.79
CA GLY A 156 0.23 -5.27 -7.17
C GLY A 156 -0.68 -6.28 -7.84
N GLY A 157 -0.38 -7.56 -7.66
CA GLY A 157 -1.27 -8.62 -8.09
C GLY A 157 -0.82 -9.99 -7.65
N ASN A 158 -1.75 -10.93 -7.68
CA ASN A 158 -1.50 -12.35 -7.39
C ASN A 158 -2.09 -13.23 -8.51
N MET A 159 -1.81 -14.53 -8.43
CA MET A 159 -2.34 -15.52 -9.38
C MET A 159 -3.83 -15.84 -9.17
N LEU A 160 -4.43 -15.39 -8.06
CA LEU A 160 -5.85 -15.60 -7.72
C LEU A 160 -6.75 -14.46 -8.24
N GLY A 161 -6.25 -13.60 -9.13
CA GLY A 161 -7.00 -12.48 -9.71
C GLY A 161 -7.13 -11.26 -8.80
N GLY A 162 -6.41 -11.22 -7.68
CA GLY A 162 -6.23 -10.02 -6.89
C GLY A 162 -5.35 -9.03 -7.63
N HIS A 163 -5.82 -7.79 -7.76
CA HIS A 163 -5.07 -6.71 -8.39
C HIS A 163 -5.15 -5.44 -7.54
N LEU A 164 -4.05 -4.70 -7.48
CA LEU A 164 -3.99 -3.36 -6.93
C LEU A 164 -3.59 -2.40 -8.04
N ARG A 165 -4.35 -1.32 -8.17
CA ARG A 165 -3.94 -0.12 -8.87
C ARG A 165 -4.52 1.09 -8.17
N SER A 166 -3.66 1.99 -7.69
CA SER A 166 -4.12 3.21 -7.03
C SER A 166 -4.54 4.30 -8.01
N ASN A 167 -4.98 5.44 -7.48
CA ASN A 167 -4.97 6.70 -8.24
C ASN A 167 -3.55 7.07 -8.69
N ALA A 168 -3.47 7.90 -9.74
CA ALA A 168 -2.24 8.57 -10.13
C ALA A 168 -2.03 9.78 -9.20
N ALA A 169 -0.97 9.75 -8.40
CA ALA A 169 -0.59 10.87 -7.56
C ALA A 169 0.49 11.69 -8.27
N VAL A 170 0.19 12.94 -8.58
CA VAL A 170 1.15 13.86 -9.18
C VAL A 170 2.29 14.07 -8.19
N MET A 171 3.53 13.86 -8.64
CA MET A 171 4.71 14.13 -7.84
C MET A 171 4.99 15.64 -7.84
N PRO A 172 5.43 16.22 -6.72
CA PRO A 172 6.02 17.56 -6.72
C PRO A 172 7.14 17.62 -7.78
N ASN A 173 7.40 18.79 -8.33
CA ASN A 173 8.56 18.93 -9.21
C ASN A 173 9.82 18.55 -8.43
N VAL A 174 10.62 17.63 -8.98
CA VAL A 174 11.97 17.38 -8.47
C VAL A 174 12.73 18.69 -8.65
N PRO A 175 13.19 19.37 -7.58
CA PRO A 175 13.95 20.59 -7.74
C PRO A 175 15.17 20.25 -8.61
N THR A 176 15.31 20.93 -9.75
CA THR A 176 16.54 20.86 -10.53
C THR A 176 17.60 21.53 -9.67
N GLY A 177 18.37 20.73 -8.92
CA GLY A 177 19.53 21.22 -8.20
C GLY A 177 20.43 21.97 -9.18
N ARG A 178 20.57 23.28 -8.97
CA ARG A 178 21.71 24.05 -9.46
C ARG A 178 22.85 23.88 -8.46
#